data_AF-A0A7Y8M800-F1
#
_entry.id   AF-A0A7Y8M800-F1
#
_cell.length_a   1.000
_cell.length_b   1.000
_cell.length_c   1.000
_cell.angle_alpha   90.00
_cell.angle_beta   90.00
_cell.angle_gamma   90.00
#
_symmetry.space_group_name_H-M   'P 1'
#
loop_
_entity.id
_entity.type
_entity.pdbx_description
1 polymer ?
#
loop_
_entity_poly.entity_id
_entity_poly.type
_entity_poly.pdbx_seq_one_letter_code
_entity_poly.pdbx_strand_id
1 'polypeptide(L)'
;MDTPADLTDISRHIWDSKYRFRREDGTGDACIEDTWRRVARALAGVEPHDREAWEVRFYSALEDFKFLPGGRILAGAGTGHRVTLFNCFVMGRIEDSMDGIFEALKEGALTMQQGGGVGYDFSTLRPSGAPAQSVGVTASGPVSFMHIWDAMCATLLSTGAR
;
A
#
# COMPACT_ATOMS: atom_id res chain seq x y z
N MET A 1 -17.83 -8.86 28.48
CA MET A 1 -17.76 -10.24 27.98
C MET A 1 -18.06 -10.11 26.51
N ASP A 2 -17.00 -10.00 25.72
CA ASP A 2 -17.10 -9.58 24.32
C ASP A 2 -17.78 -10.68 23.51
N THR A 3 -18.91 -10.36 22.88
CA THR A 3 -19.53 -11.25 21.90
C THR A 3 -18.59 -11.33 20.70
N PRO A 4 -18.18 -12.53 20.25
CA PRO A 4 -17.38 -12.67 19.04
C PRO A 4 -18.03 -11.95 17.87
N ALA A 5 -17.25 -11.27 17.04
CA ALA A 5 -17.75 -10.63 15.84
C ALA A 5 -18.37 -11.69 14.92
N ASP A 6 -19.67 -11.58 14.68
CA ASP A 6 -20.39 -12.52 13.82
C ASP A 6 -20.17 -12.17 12.35
N LEU A 7 -19.12 -12.76 11.77
CA LEU A 7 -18.79 -12.58 10.36
C LEU A 7 -19.62 -13.51 9.48
N THR A 8 -20.25 -12.93 8.46
CA THR A 8 -20.75 -13.69 7.31
C THR A 8 -19.63 -14.53 6.67
N ASP A 9 -19.99 -15.61 5.98
CA ASP A 9 -19.02 -16.50 5.32
C ASP A 9 -18.09 -15.76 4.35
N ILE A 10 -18.64 -14.81 3.59
CA ILE A 10 -17.86 -14.02 2.64
C ILE A 10 -16.89 -13.08 3.36
N SER A 11 -17.32 -12.42 4.44
CA SER A 11 -16.44 -11.55 5.23
C SER A 11 -15.31 -12.35 5.89
N ARG A 12 -15.63 -13.52 6.41
CA ARG A 12 -14.64 -14.44 7.00
C ARG A 12 -13.63 -14.90 5.97
N HIS A 13 -14.08 -15.28 4.77
CA HIS A 13 -13.20 -15.67 3.67
C HIS A 13 -12.27 -14.54 3.23
N ILE A 14 -12.79 -13.32 3.07
CA ILE A 14 -11.99 -12.15 2.69
C ILE A 14 -10.96 -11.81 3.77
N TRP A 15 -11.37 -11.80 5.04
CA TRP A 15 -10.45 -11.59 6.16
C TRP A 15 -9.33 -12.62 6.17
N ASP A 16 -9.68 -13.91 6.09
CA ASP A 16 -8.71 -15.00 6.12
C ASP A 16 -7.71 -14.95 4.96
N SER A 17 -8.18 -14.59 3.76
CA SER A 17 -7.36 -14.59 2.55
C SER A 17 -6.53 -13.31 2.34
N LYS A 18 -6.96 -12.17 2.88
CA LYS A 18 -6.34 -10.86 2.56
C LYS A 18 -5.77 -10.11 3.77
N TYR A 19 -6.30 -10.32 4.97
CA TYR A 19 -6.02 -9.44 6.12
C TYR A 19 -5.50 -10.17 7.35
N ARG A 20 -5.80 -11.46 7.50
CA ARG A 20 -5.36 -12.27 8.61
C ARG A 20 -3.85 -12.45 8.55
N PHE A 21 -3.16 -12.02 9.61
CA PHE A 21 -1.73 -12.24 9.73
C PHE A 21 -1.45 -13.67 10.20
N ARG A 22 -0.57 -14.38 9.49
CA ARG A 22 -0.06 -15.70 9.87
C ARG A 22 1.46 -15.71 9.69
N ARG A 23 2.17 -16.24 10.68
CA ARG A 23 3.59 -16.55 10.63
C ARG A 23 3.80 -17.95 10.05
N GLU A 24 5.04 -18.24 9.66
CA GLU A 24 5.43 -19.53 9.10
C GLU A 24 5.23 -20.70 10.08
N ASP A 25 5.33 -20.42 11.39
CA ASP A 25 5.09 -21.40 12.46
C ASP A 25 3.60 -21.65 12.77
N GLY A 26 2.69 -21.03 12.00
CA GLY A 26 1.24 -21.15 12.18
C GLY A 26 0.66 -20.24 13.26
N THR A 27 1.49 -19.44 13.96
CA THR A 27 1.00 -18.44 14.92
C THR A 27 0.56 -17.15 14.19
N GLY A 28 -0.32 -16.36 14.81
CA GLY A 28 -0.86 -15.15 14.19
C GLY A 28 -2.23 -14.80 14.72
N ASP A 29 -3.02 -14.08 13.93
CA ASP A 29 -4.38 -13.72 14.29
C ASP A 29 -5.25 -14.99 14.26
N ALA A 30 -5.81 -15.44 15.38
CA ALA A 30 -6.70 -16.60 15.44
C ALA A 30 -8.13 -16.22 15.02
N CYS A 31 -8.55 -15.02 15.41
CA CYS A 31 -9.83 -14.39 15.06
C CYS A 31 -9.65 -12.91 14.68
N ILE A 32 -10.73 -12.24 14.27
CA ILE A 32 -10.65 -10.84 13.84
C ILE A 32 -10.33 -9.89 15.00
N GLU A 33 -10.71 -10.25 16.21
CA GLU A 33 -10.38 -9.52 17.44
C GLU A 33 -8.86 -9.49 17.67
N ASP A 34 -8.13 -10.54 17.29
CA ASP A 34 -6.67 -10.53 17.32
C ASP A 34 -6.09 -9.55 16.30
N THR A 35 -6.68 -9.48 15.09
CA THR A 35 -6.33 -8.45 14.10
C THR A 35 -6.55 -7.05 14.68
N TRP A 36 -7.69 -6.79 15.32
CA TRP A 36 -7.96 -5.49 15.95
C TRP A 36 -6.96 -5.18 17.06
N ARG A 37 -6.62 -6.16 17.91
CA ARG A 37 -5.63 -5.99 18.98
C ARG A 37 -4.24 -5.71 18.43
N ARG A 38 -3.81 -6.44 17.40
CA ARG A 38 -2.53 -6.23 16.71
C ARG A 38 -2.44 -4.81 16.13
N VAL A 39 -3.49 -4.36 15.42
CA VAL A 39 -3.54 -3.03 14.82
C VAL A 39 -3.55 -1.95 15.92
N ALA A 40 -4.40 -2.09 16.94
CA ALA A 40 -4.49 -1.14 18.05
C ALA A 40 -3.14 -0.98 18.77
N ARG A 41 -2.45 -2.09 19.07
CA ARG A 41 -1.12 -2.06 19.67
C ARG A 41 -0.08 -1.39 18.78
N ALA A 42 -0.10 -1.69 17.48
CA ALA A 42 0.83 -1.08 16.53
C ALA A 42 0.64 0.44 16.44
N LEU A 43 -0.60 0.92 16.44
CA LEU A 43 -0.93 2.34 16.44
C LEU A 43 -0.55 3.02 17.77
N ALA A 44 -0.86 2.38 18.91
CA ALA A 44 -0.47 2.90 20.22
C ALA A 44 1.04 2.96 20.43
N GLY A 45 1.81 2.09 19.75
CA GLY A 45 3.27 2.03 19.86
C GLY A 45 3.99 3.31 19.42
N VAL A 46 3.38 4.11 18.54
CA VAL A 46 3.96 5.39 18.08
C VAL A 46 3.60 6.59 18.96
N GLU A 47 2.66 6.41 19.91
CA GLU A 47 2.27 7.49 20.82
C GLU A 47 3.41 7.83 21.79
N PRO A 48 3.64 9.13 22.08
CA PRO A 48 4.75 9.57 22.93
C PRO A 48 4.54 9.20 24.40
N HIS A 49 3.28 9.19 24.87
CA HIS A 49 2.87 8.90 26.25
C HIS A 49 1.57 8.08 26.25
N ASP A 50 1.23 7.49 27.40
CA ASP A 50 -0.05 6.81 27.65
C ASP A 50 -0.41 5.70 26.63
N ARG A 51 0.61 4.96 26.16
CA ARG A 51 0.44 3.93 25.11
C ARG A 51 -0.60 2.88 25.47
N GLU A 52 -0.64 2.43 26.72
CA GLU A 52 -1.64 1.45 27.17
C GLU A 52 -3.06 2.02 27.09
N ALA A 53 -3.26 3.28 27.48
CA ALA A 53 -4.56 3.94 27.37
C ALA A 53 -4.97 4.14 25.90
N TRP A 54 -4.01 4.45 25.03
CA TRP A 54 -4.26 4.55 23.59
C TRP A 54 -4.56 3.20 22.94
N GLU A 55 -3.89 2.11 23.32
CA GLU A 55 -4.19 0.76 22.82
C GLU A 55 -5.65 0.39 23.11
N VAL A 56 -6.14 0.67 24.32
CA VAL A 56 -7.55 0.45 24.70
C VAL A 56 -8.50 1.31 23.84
N ARG A 57 -8.18 2.59 23.64
CA ARG A 57 -9.00 3.51 22.82
C ARG A 57 -9.05 3.08 21.36
N PHE A 58 -7.91 2.72 20.77
CA PHE A 58 -7.85 2.25 19.39
C PHE A 58 -8.56 0.92 19.21
N TYR A 59 -8.41 -0.02 20.14
CA TYR A 59 -9.17 -1.27 20.10
C TYR A 59 -10.68 -0.99 20.15
N SER A 60 -11.15 -0.14 21.05
CA SER A 60 -12.58 0.17 21.15
C SER A 60 -13.13 0.92 19.93
N ALA A 61 -12.28 1.63 19.18
CA ALA A 61 -12.65 2.21 17.89
C ALA A 61 -12.75 1.16 16.78
N LEU A 62 -11.93 0.10 16.82
CA LEU A 62 -11.91 -0.96 15.81
C LEU A 62 -12.96 -2.05 16.06
N GLU A 63 -13.25 -2.32 17.33
CA GLU A 63 -14.18 -3.38 17.74
C GLU A 63 -15.57 -3.17 17.13
N ASP A 64 -16.22 -4.27 16.76
CA ASP A 64 -17.55 -4.28 16.15
C ASP A 64 -17.64 -3.39 14.89
N PHE A 65 -16.52 -3.26 14.16
CA PHE A 65 -16.45 -2.49 12.91
C PHE A 65 -16.84 -1.01 13.02
N LYS A 66 -16.83 -0.42 14.22
CA LYS A 66 -17.15 1.01 14.42
C LYS A 66 -16.25 1.92 13.56
N PHE A 67 -15.00 1.51 13.36
CA PHE A 67 -14.08 2.09 12.40
C PHE A 67 -13.31 0.99 11.67
N LEU A 68 -13.28 1.07 10.34
CA LEU A 68 -12.53 0.15 9.49
C LEU A 68 -11.37 0.90 8.80
N PRO A 69 -10.11 0.68 9.21
CA PRO A 69 -8.98 1.32 8.56
C PRO A 69 -8.75 0.73 7.17
N GLY A 70 -7.97 1.44 6.35
CA GLY A 70 -7.62 0.98 5.01
C GLY A 70 -6.93 -0.39 5.04
N GLY A 71 -7.15 -1.19 4.00
CA GLY A 71 -6.72 -2.60 3.98
C GLY A 71 -5.22 -2.83 4.23
N ARG A 72 -4.34 -1.92 3.81
CA ARG A 72 -2.89 -1.99 4.13
C ARG A 72 -2.59 -1.92 5.61
N ILE A 73 -3.36 -1.12 6.36
CA ILE A 73 -3.20 -1.00 7.80
C ILE A 73 -3.59 -2.32 8.48
N LEU A 74 -4.73 -2.89 8.07
CA LEU A 74 -5.19 -4.19 8.59
C LEU A 74 -4.19 -5.32 8.32
N ALA A 75 -3.69 -5.42 7.08
CA ALA A 75 -2.77 -6.47 6.67
C ALA A 75 -1.32 -6.27 7.18
N GLY A 76 -0.88 -5.02 7.37
CA GLY A 76 0.53 -4.70 7.59
C GLY A 76 0.89 -4.25 9.00
N ALA A 77 0.00 -3.59 9.75
CA ALA A 77 0.37 -3.00 11.03
C ALA A 77 0.74 -4.08 12.06
N GLY A 78 1.90 -3.96 12.69
CA GLY A 78 2.33 -4.90 13.74
C GLY A 78 2.75 -6.30 13.25
N THR A 79 2.87 -6.54 11.95
CA THR A 79 3.33 -7.84 11.41
C THR A 79 4.86 -7.96 11.33
N GLY A 80 5.56 -6.81 11.33
CA GLY A 80 7.01 -6.75 11.11
C GLY A 80 7.43 -6.88 9.64
N HIS A 81 6.47 -7.01 8.72
CA HIS A 81 6.75 -7.03 7.28
C HIS A 81 7.19 -5.65 6.79
N ARG A 82 8.13 -5.61 5.83
CA ARG A 82 8.59 -4.37 5.17
C ARG A 82 7.59 -3.97 4.08
N VAL A 83 6.44 -3.45 4.49
CA VAL A 83 5.36 -2.95 3.63
C VAL A 83 4.98 -1.52 4.02
N THR A 84 4.34 -0.80 3.11
CA THR A 84 3.76 0.50 3.44
C THR A 84 2.35 0.36 4.01
N LEU A 85 2.03 1.18 5.00
CA LEU A 85 0.68 1.29 5.57
C LEU A 85 -0.19 2.32 4.82
N PHE A 86 0.40 3.13 3.95
CA PHE A 86 -0.33 4.07 3.11
C PHE A 86 -0.89 3.38 1.87
N ASN A 87 -2.16 3.63 1.55
CA ASN A 87 -2.78 3.01 0.37
C ASN A 87 -2.46 3.76 -0.93
N CYS A 88 -2.41 5.10 -0.86
CA CYS A 88 -2.41 5.98 -2.04
C CYS A 88 -1.16 6.85 -2.07
N PHE A 89 -0.50 6.87 -3.22
CA PHE A 89 0.66 7.69 -3.51
C PHE A 89 0.42 8.48 -4.80
N VAL A 90 0.89 9.73 -4.81
CA VAL A 90 0.98 10.54 -6.01
C VAL A 90 2.43 10.97 -6.12
N MET A 91 3.08 10.56 -7.20
CA MET A 91 4.49 10.86 -7.41
C MET A 91 4.67 12.33 -7.80
N GLY A 92 5.86 12.84 -7.51
CA GLY A 92 6.25 14.18 -7.87
C GLY A 92 6.35 14.38 -9.39
N ARG A 93 6.84 15.57 -9.76
CA ARG A 93 7.10 15.95 -11.14
C ARG A 93 8.03 14.94 -11.82
N ILE A 94 7.60 14.40 -12.96
CA ILE A 94 8.49 13.63 -13.84
C ILE A 94 9.30 14.64 -14.65
N GLU A 95 10.62 14.65 -14.48
CA GLU A 95 11.48 15.50 -15.29
C GLU A 95 11.51 15.00 -16.74
N ASP A 96 11.38 15.92 -17.70
CA ASP A 96 11.30 15.64 -19.14
C ASP A 96 12.70 15.33 -19.74
N SER A 97 13.31 14.27 -19.20
CA SER A 97 14.60 13.71 -19.56
C SER A 97 14.58 12.19 -19.33
N MET A 98 15.46 11.44 -19.99
CA MET A 98 15.52 9.99 -19.81
C MET A 98 15.85 9.61 -18.36
N ASP A 99 16.78 10.32 -17.73
CA ASP A 99 17.15 10.09 -16.32
C ASP A 99 15.97 10.37 -15.39
N GLY A 100 15.23 11.45 -15.62
CA GLY A 100 14.04 11.81 -14.86
C GLY A 100 12.92 10.78 -14.97
N ILE A 101 12.66 10.32 -16.20
CA ILE A 101 11.66 9.28 -16.49
C ILE A 101 12.01 7.98 -15.77
N PHE A 102 13.27 7.52 -15.87
CA PHE A 102 13.66 6.24 -15.27
C PHE A 102 13.82 6.30 -13.75
N GLU A 103 14.20 7.44 -13.16
CA GLU A 103 14.18 7.58 -11.70
C GLU A 103 12.74 7.57 -11.17
N ALA A 104 11.81 8.28 -11.82
CA ALA A 104 10.39 8.23 -11.45
C ALA A 104 9.79 6.81 -11.58
N LEU A 105 10.19 6.07 -12.62
CA LEU A 105 9.80 4.66 -12.80
C LEU A 105 10.31 3.80 -11.64
N LYS A 106 11.57 3.94 -11.26
CA LYS A 106 12.20 3.20 -10.15
C LYS A 106 11.53 3.51 -8.82
N GLU A 107 11.22 4.77 -8.51
CA GLU A 107 10.48 5.14 -7.30
C GLU A 107 9.08 4.51 -7.28
N GLY A 108 8.42 4.50 -8.44
CA GLY A 108 7.15 3.81 -8.66
C GLY A 108 7.21 2.31 -8.37
N ALA A 109 8.22 1.65 -8.93
CA ALA A 109 8.48 0.23 -8.71
C ALA A 109 8.67 -0.10 -7.23
N LEU A 110 9.48 0.68 -6.51
CA LEU A 110 9.74 0.48 -5.08
C LEU A 110 8.48 0.70 -4.23
N THR A 111 7.69 1.72 -4.56
CA THR A 111 6.41 1.99 -3.88
C THR A 111 5.46 0.82 -4.04
N MET A 112 5.32 0.31 -5.26
CA MET A 112 4.44 -0.82 -5.56
C MET A 112 4.94 -2.15 -4.97
N GLN A 113 6.26 -2.36 -4.94
CA GLN A 113 6.88 -3.50 -4.25
C GLN A 113 6.51 -3.52 -2.77
N GLN A 114 6.44 -2.36 -2.11
CA GLN A 114 6.00 -2.24 -0.71
C GLN A 114 4.47 -2.30 -0.55
N GLY A 115 3.75 -2.36 -1.67
CA GLY A 115 2.30 -2.44 -1.74
C GLY A 115 1.63 -1.15 -2.23
N GLY A 116 2.24 0.03 -2.17
CA GLY A 116 1.54 1.29 -2.46
C GLY A 116 0.84 1.33 -3.82
N GLY A 117 -0.41 1.81 -3.86
CA GLY A 117 -1.05 2.18 -5.12
C GLY A 117 -0.56 3.57 -5.53
N VAL A 118 -0.07 3.72 -6.75
CA VAL A 118 0.69 4.90 -7.16
C VAL A 118 0.12 5.53 -8.44
N GLY A 119 -0.04 6.86 -8.42
CA GLY A 119 -0.43 7.68 -9.56
C GLY A 119 0.66 8.66 -9.96
N TYR A 120 0.63 9.09 -11.22
CA TYR A 120 1.65 9.94 -11.84
C TYR A 120 0.98 11.00 -12.72
N ASP A 121 1.59 12.19 -12.79
CA ASP A 121 1.26 13.20 -13.80
C ASP A 121 2.29 13.16 -14.93
N PHE A 122 1.88 12.63 -16.09
CA PHE A 122 2.73 12.55 -17.29
C PHE A 122 2.68 13.82 -18.15
N SER A 123 1.89 14.83 -17.77
CA SER A 123 1.71 16.06 -18.56
C SER A 123 2.98 16.91 -18.64
N THR A 124 3.97 16.61 -17.80
CA THR A 124 5.28 17.27 -17.80
C THR A 124 6.17 16.81 -18.96
N LEU A 125 5.89 15.64 -19.54
CA LEU A 125 6.65 15.12 -20.67
C LEU A 125 6.23 15.80 -21.97
N ARG A 126 7.22 16.12 -22.81
CA ARG A 126 6.94 16.73 -24.11
C ARG A 126 6.06 15.81 -24.98
N PRO A 127 5.16 16.38 -25.80
CA PRO A 127 4.26 15.60 -26.64
C PRO A 127 5.02 14.84 -27.74
N SER A 128 4.34 13.85 -28.31
CA SER A 128 4.86 13.11 -29.46
C SER A 128 5.16 14.06 -30.63
N GLY A 129 6.26 13.86 -31.34
CA GLY A 129 6.69 14.72 -32.44
C GLY A 129 7.48 15.97 -32.01
N ALA A 130 7.54 16.30 -30.71
CA ALA A 130 8.35 17.41 -30.23
C ALA A 130 9.86 17.15 -30.46
N PRO A 131 10.67 18.18 -30.74
CA PRO A 131 12.11 18.00 -30.94
C PRO A 131 12.82 17.43 -29.69
N ALA A 132 13.55 16.32 -29.83
CA ALA A 132 14.49 15.84 -28.80
C ALA A 132 15.86 16.49 -29.04
N GLN A 133 16.10 17.62 -28.38
CA GLN A 133 17.26 18.49 -28.57
C GLN A 133 18.62 17.77 -28.49
N SER A 134 18.71 16.66 -27.75
CA SER A 134 19.97 15.93 -27.53
C SER A 134 20.27 14.83 -28.56
N VAL A 135 19.27 14.34 -29.31
CA VAL A 135 19.43 13.13 -30.14
C VAL A 135 18.97 13.29 -31.58
N GLY A 136 18.47 14.47 -31.97
CA GLY A 136 18.06 14.76 -33.35
C GLY A 136 16.83 13.99 -33.84
N VAL A 137 16.14 13.29 -32.94
CA VAL A 137 14.89 12.56 -33.20
C VAL A 137 13.69 13.27 -32.60
N THR A 138 12.50 12.89 -33.05
CA THR A 138 11.23 13.31 -32.45
C THR A 138 10.94 12.51 -31.19
N ALA A 139 10.40 13.18 -30.17
CA ALA A 139 9.97 12.52 -28.94
C ALA A 139 8.79 11.56 -29.18
N SER A 140 8.74 10.47 -28.42
CA SER A 140 7.65 9.48 -28.48
C SER A 140 6.37 9.97 -27.80
N GLY A 141 6.48 10.87 -26.83
CA GLY A 141 5.36 11.41 -26.04
C GLY A 141 4.98 10.57 -24.82
N PRO A 142 4.15 11.11 -23.91
CA PRO A 142 3.84 10.52 -22.61
C PRO A 142 3.19 9.14 -22.69
N VAL A 143 2.24 8.93 -23.61
CA VAL A 143 1.53 7.64 -23.76
C VAL A 143 2.50 6.50 -24.10
N SER A 144 3.52 6.78 -24.91
CA SER A 144 4.56 5.78 -25.22
C SER A 144 5.33 5.36 -23.97
N PHE A 145 5.63 6.30 -23.06
CA PHE A 145 6.31 6.00 -21.81
C PHE A 145 5.39 5.29 -20.80
N MET A 146 4.08 5.57 -20.82
CA MET A 146 3.11 4.86 -19.97
C MET A 146 3.12 3.34 -20.19
N HIS A 147 3.46 2.87 -21.40
CA HIS A 147 3.65 1.43 -21.64
C HIS A 147 4.81 0.82 -20.85
N ILE A 148 5.85 1.60 -20.51
CA ILE A 148 6.95 1.14 -19.65
C ILE A 148 6.44 0.95 -18.21
N TRP A 149 5.61 1.87 -17.71
CA TRP A 149 4.96 1.73 -16.41
C TRP A 149 4.01 0.54 -16.38
N ASP A 150 3.22 0.34 -17.43
CA ASP A 150 2.31 -0.81 -17.54
C ASP A 150 3.08 -2.14 -17.48
N ALA A 151 4.17 -2.25 -18.26
CA ALA A 151 5.02 -3.44 -18.25
C ALA A 151 5.69 -3.67 -16.89
N MET A 152 6.13 -2.60 -16.22
CA MET A 152 6.65 -2.67 -14.85
C MET A 152 5.58 -3.20 -13.87
N CYS A 153 4.35 -2.68 -13.95
CA CYS A 153 3.21 -3.12 -13.14
C CYS A 153 2.86 -4.59 -13.37
N ALA A 154 2.86 -5.05 -14.62
CA ALA A 154 2.61 -6.44 -14.96
C ALA A 154 3.71 -7.40 -14.43
N THR A 155 4.93 -6.90 -14.25
CA THR A 155 6.07 -7.71 -13.80
C THR A 155 6.15 -7.79 -12.27
N LEU A 156 5.88 -6.68 -11.58
CA LEU A 156 5.99 -6.58 -10.13
C LEU A 156 4.65 -6.91 -9.48
N LEU A 157 4.56 -8.10 -8.88
CA LEU A 157 3.42 -8.44 -8.03
C LEU A 157 3.46 -7.59 -6.75
N SER A 158 2.35 -6.96 -6.39
CA SER A 158 2.21 -6.23 -5.14
C SER A 158 2.41 -7.21 -3.98
N THR A 159 3.33 -6.92 -3.06
CA THR A 159 3.47 -7.75 -1.87
C THR A 159 2.18 -7.66 -1.04
N GLY A 160 1.55 -8.81 -0.81
CA GLY A 160 0.27 -8.93 -0.13
C GLY A 160 -0.88 -9.24 -1.09
N ALA A 161 -0.98 -10.51 -1.50
CA ALA A 161 -2.17 -11.18 -2.05
C ALA A 161 -3.13 -10.29 -2.89
N ARG A 162 -2.63 -9.60 -3.91
CA ARG A 162 -3.44 -8.91 -4.93
C ARG A 162 -2.82 -9.07 -6.30
#